data_AF-A0A948RX07-F1
#
_entry.id   AF-A0A948RX07-F1
#
_cell.length_a   1.000
_cell.length_b   1.000
_cell.length_c   1.000
_cell.angle_alpha   90.00
_cell.angle_beta   90.00
_cell.angle_gamma   90.00
#
_symmetry.space_group_name_H-M   'P 1'
#
loop_
_entity.id
_entity.type
_entity.pdbx_description
1 polymer ?
#
loop_
_entity_poly.entity_id
_entity_poly.type
_entity_poly.pdbx_seq_one_letter_code
_entity_poly.pdbx_strand_id
1 'polypeptide(L)'
;MSRTQHTMPVAVSMLLVLIAGPLAAADVNEGSLSSTPQSSLSYQGHENDTDSDNLIAVYPALLGTRLDDCQTCHTGGIVTDADQKEFYLNPCSYCHLVPTPDASFTVGIPGSFEATLNPFGLDYKNKGRDQKALKDIDGIDSDDDGFTNIDELIQGRYPGDAGSKPGQPFAPTDTLSWEEIHNLDVHNQFMLVNAHRQNFDHYVAYTGVTVKEILSAVGADAAGATSVTFIAPDGHAKDFAIEQIKTAFPAGLYYGNLDPGHFTDPDQGFVTYPPAEFIPEGIEDGGEIPGEQWIMIAYGREGNDLDPGHLDYTSGTLEGEGPYRSVVPQSRPGAPDRSSKHPTTYNDGLDYDDNKEHNSGLCTRGLVAIRINPMPEGYEEFDWKNGGWSLLEHRRILIYGAGITRK
;
A
#
# COMPACT_ATOMS: atom_id res chain seq x y z
N MET A 1 -67.61 -4.09 -25.86
CA MET A 1 -67.81 -4.87 -24.60
C MET A 1 -66.69 -4.48 -23.65
N SER A 2 -67.06 -3.68 -22.66
CA SER A 2 -66.19 -3.12 -21.63
C SER A 2 -65.82 -4.18 -20.60
N ARG A 3 -64.54 -4.30 -20.26
CA ARG A 3 -64.08 -4.86 -18.98
C ARG A 3 -62.90 -4.02 -18.48
N THR A 4 -63.27 -3.03 -17.68
CA THR A 4 -62.42 -2.33 -16.72
C THR A 4 -61.92 -3.33 -15.68
N GLN A 5 -60.60 -3.45 -15.52
CA GLN A 5 -59.98 -4.08 -14.36
C GLN A 5 -59.48 -2.98 -13.43
N HIS A 6 -60.14 -2.86 -12.28
CA HIS A 6 -59.66 -2.12 -11.12
C HIS A 6 -58.65 -2.99 -10.36
N THR A 7 -57.44 -2.48 -10.16
CA THR A 7 -56.51 -2.99 -9.14
C THR A 7 -56.43 -1.95 -8.03
N MET A 8 -56.83 -2.35 -6.82
CA MET A 8 -56.73 -1.56 -5.60
C MET A 8 -55.28 -1.51 -5.09
N PRO A 9 -54.88 -0.44 -4.39
CA PRO A 9 -53.60 -0.39 -3.68
C PRO A 9 -53.72 -1.10 -2.33
N VAL A 10 -52.79 -2.01 -2.06
CA VAL A 10 -52.60 -2.62 -0.73
C VAL A 10 -51.78 -1.63 0.10
N ALA A 11 -52.43 -1.01 1.09
CA ALA A 11 -51.77 -0.26 2.14
C ALA A 11 -51.20 -1.23 3.18
N VAL A 12 -49.88 -1.28 3.31
CA VAL A 12 -49.20 -1.99 4.41
C VAL A 12 -49.08 -1.02 5.57
N SER A 13 -49.99 -1.12 6.54
CA SER A 13 -49.84 -0.50 7.86
C SER A 13 -48.85 -1.31 8.68
N MET A 14 -47.65 -0.76 8.93
CA MET A 14 -46.75 -1.26 9.97
C MET A 14 -47.30 -0.85 11.34
N LEU A 15 -47.73 -1.86 12.09
CA LEU A 15 -48.20 -1.75 13.47
C LEU A 15 -46.97 -1.61 14.39
N LEU A 16 -46.80 -0.43 15.00
CA LEU A 16 -45.85 -0.22 16.09
C LEU A 16 -46.36 -0.96 17.33
N VAL A 17 -45.63 -1.99 17.78
CA VAL A 17 -45.89 -2.67 19.04
C VAL A 17 -45.02 -2.00 20.12
N LEU A 18 -45.64 -1.10 20.88
CA LEU A 18 -45.13 -0.55 22.14
C LEU A 18 -45.27 -1.62 23.23
N ILE A 19 -44.15 -2.23 23.63
CA ILE A 19 -44.08 -3.00 24.89
C ILE A 19 -43.49 -2.08 25.96
N ALA A 20 -44.37 -1.51 26.77
CA ALA A 20 -44.01 -0.91 28.04
C ALA A 20 -44.09 -1.98 29.13
N GLY A 21 -42.95 -2.29 29.76
CA GLY A 21 -42.86 -3.16 30.93
C GLY A 21 -41.72 -2.66 31.84
N PRO A 22 -41.92 -2.54 33.16
CA PRO A 22 -41.01 -1.84 34.05
C PRO A 22 -39.87 -2.77 34.49
N LEU A 23 -38.62 -2.31 34.43
CA LEU A 23 -37.54 -2.95 35.16
C LEU A 23 -36.67 -1.91 35.88
N ALA A 24 -36.81 -1.99 37.20
CA ALA A 24 -35.85 -1.75 38.26
C ALA A 24 -34.57 -0.96 37.92
N ALA A 25 -34.38 0.13 38.66
CA ALA A 25 -33.09 0.75 38.90
C ALA A 25 -32.11 -0.31 39.42
N ALA A 26 -31.17 -0.71 38.57
CA ALA A 26 -29.94 -1.38 38.97
C ALA A 26 -28.85 -0.31 39.05
N ASP A 27 -28.11 -0.33 40.16
CA ASP A 27 -26.92 0.47 40.40
C ASP A 27 -26.05 0.61 39.15
N VAL A 28 -25.89 1.85 38.69
CA VAL A 28 -24.78 2.25 37.82
C VAL A 28 -23.51 2.19 38.66
N ASN A 29 -22.93 1.00 38.72
CA ASN A 29 -21.53 0.86 39.02
C ASN A 29 -20.79 1.43 37.81
N GLU A 30 -20.28 2.65 37.91
CA GLU A 30 -19.35 3.23 36.94
C GLU A 30 -18.07 2.38 36.93
N GLY A 31 -18.15 1.27 36.20
CA GLY A 31 -16.99 0.53 35.77
C GLY A 31 -16.22 1.43 34.82
N SER A 32 -15.19 2.06 35.37
CA SER A 32 -14.02 2.54 34.62
C SER A 32 -13.66 1.47 33.59
N LEU A 33 -14.13 1.65 32.36
CA LEU A 33 -13.55 0.99 31.20
C LEU A 33 -12.11 1.49 31.19
N SER A 34 -11.20 0.62 31.63
CA SER A 34 -9.78 0.74 31.35
C SER A 34 -9.65 0.81 29.83
N SER A 35 -9.70 2.01 29.26
CA SER A 35 -9.38 2.25 27.86
C SER A 35 -7.90 1.92 27.72
N THR A 36 -7.61 0.70 27.28
CA THR A 36 -6.30 0.40 26.72
C THR A 36 -6.02 1.51 25.69
N PRO A 37 -4.88 2.22 25.78
CA PRO A 37 -4.52 3.20 24.77
C PRO A 37 -4.65 2.55 23.39
N GLN A 38 -5.50 3.10 22.53
CA GLN A 38 -5.62 2.65 21.16
C GLN A 38 -4.45 3.28 20.40
N SER A 39 -3.55 2.43 19.89
CA SER A 39 -2.46 2.87 19.01
C SER A 39 -2.97 2.93 17.58
N SER A 40 -2.38 3.82 16.80
CA SER A 40 -2.60 3.98 15.37
C SER A 40 -2.45 2.66 14.60
N LEU A 41 -3.23 2.51 13.52
CA LEU A 41 -3.05 1.44 12.52
C LEU A 41 -2.32 1.93 11.26
N SER A 42 -1.74 3.14 11.29
CA SER A 42 -0.78 3.59 10.27
C SER A 42 0.45 2.67 10.24
N TYR A 43 1.15 2.62 9.11
CA TYR A 43 2.35 1.80 8.95
C TYR A 43 3.37 2.06 10.06
N GLN A 44 3.69 1.01 10.82
CA GLN A 44 4.47 1.05 12.06
C GLN A 44 5.98 0.96 11.79
N GLY A 45 6.79 1.45 12.73
CA GLY A 45 8.26 1.31 12.69
C GLY A 45 9.01 2.57 12.25
N HIS A 46 8.37 3.73 12.35
CA HIS A 46 9.06 5.02 12.31
C HIS A 46 9.59 5.38 13.72
N GLU A 47 10.22 6.56 13.87
CA GLU A 47 10.95 7.01 15.08
C GLU A 47 10.41 6.40 16.40
N ASN A 48 9.13 6.60 16.67
CA ASN A 48 8.41 6.09 17.84
C ASN A 48 6.88 6.07 17.65
N ASP A 49 6.40 6.26 16.42
CA ASP A 49 4.97 6.32 16.03
C ASP A 49 4.08 7.28 16.86
N THR A 50 4.70 8.19 17.63
CA THR A 50 4.04 9.02 18.64
C THR A 50 3.06 10.03 18.05
N ASP A 51 3.31 10.52 16.84
CA ASP A 51 2.43 11.52 16.21
C ASP A 51 1.09 10.91 15.79
N SER A 52 1.14 9.71 15.20
CA SER A 52 -0.08 8.98 14.84
C SER A 52 -0.85 8.56 16.10
N ASP A 53 -0.16 8.11 17.15
CA ASP A 53 -0.79 7.79 18.43
C ASP A 53 -1.42 9.02 19.11
N ASN A 54 -0.77 10.18 19.04
CA ASN A 54 -1.34 11.43 19.54
C ASN A 54 -2.60 11.81 18.76
N LEU A 55 -2.59 11.66 17.43
CA LEU A 55 -3.75 11.92 16.59
C LEU A 55 -4.94 11.03 17.00
N ILE A 56 -4.72 9.72 17.12
CA ILE A 56 -5.77 8.77 17.52
C ILE A 56 -6.23 9.00 18.96
N ALA A 57 -5.34 9.35 19.89
CA ALA A 57 -5.72 9.66 21.26
C ALA A 57 -6.66 10.88 21.34
N VAL A 58 -6.43 11.89 20.48
CA VAL A 58 -7.24 13.11 20.43
C VAL A 58 -8.52 12.93 19.63
N TYR A 59 -8.48 12.12 18.57
CA TYR A 59 -9.60 11.81 17.68
C TYR A 59 -9.78 10.30 17.49
N PRO A 60 -10.31 9.57 18.49
CA PRO A 60 -10.41 8.10 18.41
C PRO A 60 -11.28 7.58 17.26
N ALA A 61 -12.16 8.40 16.72
CA ALA A 61 -13.00 8.07 15.56
C ALA A 61 -12.21 7.91 14.26
N LEU A 62 -10.95 8.39 14.22
CA LEU A 62 -10.09 8.26 13.04
C LEU A 62 -9.41 6.89 12.94
N LEU A 63 -9.38 6.10 14.02
CA LEU A 63 -8.69 4.81 14.07
C LEU A 63 -9.15 3.89 12.93
N GLY A 64 -8.21 3.42 12.11
CA GLY A 64 -8.48 2.55 10.97
C GLY A 64 -9.22 3.20 9.79
N THR A 65 -9.38 4.53 9.80
CA THR A 65 -9.82 5.31 8.63
C THR A 65 -8.61 5.72 7.79
N ARG A 66 -8.83 6.24 6.59
CA ARG A 66 -7.77 6.83 5.76
C ARG A 66 -6.99 7.97 6.40
N LEU A 67 -7.52 8.62 7.44
CA LEU A 67 -6.81 9.66 8.19
C LEU A 67 -5.87 9.10 9.27
N ASP A 68 -5.97 7.80 9.56
CA ASP A 68 -4.99 7.06 10.35
C ASP A 68 -3.79 6.69 9.47
N ASP A 69 -3.17 7.68 8.83
CA ASP A 69 -2.11 7.54 7.81
C ASP A 69 -1.09 8.67 7.89
N CYS A 70 0.13 8.42 7.42
CA CYS A 70 1.18 9.43 7.29
C CYS A 70 0.72 10.65 6.48
N GLN A 71 -0.16 10.47 5.48
CA GLN A 71 -0.70 11.55 4.64
C GLN A 71 -1.43 12.65 5.43
N THR A 72 -1.92 12.35 6.64
CA THR A 72 -2.59 13.36 7.48
C THR A 72 -1.62 14.48 7.88
N CYS A 73 -0.35 14.17 8.13
CA CYS A 73 0.68 15.15 8.52
C CYS A 73 1.74 15.38 7.44
N HIS A 74 1.88 14.47 6.47
CA HIS A 74 2.90 14.51 5.44
C HIS A 74 2.30 14.68 4.05
N THR A 75 3.05 15.35 3.19
CA THR A 75 2.70 15.52 1.78
C THR A 75 3.50 14.56 0.90
N GLY A 76 2.90 14.19 -0.24
CA GLY A 76 3.63 13.66 -1.38
C GLY A 76 4.35 14.79 -2.12
N GLY A 77 4.91 14.47 -3.28
CA GLY A 77 5.59 15.50 -4.06
C GLY A 77 5.83 15.10 -5.50
N ILE A 78 6.00 16.11 -6.35
CA ILE A 78 6.45 15.92 -7.72
C ILE A 78 7.97 15.95 -7.73
N VAL A 79 8.57 14.89 -8.24
CA VAL A 79 10.01 14.78 -8.50
C VAL A 79 10.25 14.71 -10.00
N THR A 80 11.43 15.15 -10.43
CA THR A 80 11.83 15.09 -11.84
C THR A 80 13.08 14.25 -12.02
N ASP A 81 13.08 13.33 -12.99
CA ASP A 81 14.28 12.54 -13.32
C ASP A 81 15.29 13.31 -14.21
N ALA A 82 16.41 12.65 -14.51
CA ALA A 82 17.43 13.20 -15.41
C ALA A 82 16.92 13.46 -16.85
N ASP A 83 15.85 12.80 -17.27
CA ASP A 83 15.21 12.94 -18.58
C ASP A 83 14.10 14.02 -18.58
N GLN A 84 13.97 14.80 -17.50
CA GLN A 84 12.96 15.85 -17.33
C GLN A 84 11.51 15.33 -17.27
N LYS A 85 11.31 14.06 -16.87
CA LYS A 85 9.98 13.51 -16.63
C LYS A 85 9.57 13.74 -15.19
N GLU A 86 8.33 14.19 -15.01
CA GLU A 86 7.74 14.41 -13.70
C GLU A 86 7.00 13.16 -13.20
N PHE A 87 7.21 12.85 -11.92
CA PHE A 87 6.57 11.74 -11.22
C PHE A 87 5.97 12.26 -9.93
N TYR A 88 4.72 11.91 -9.66
CA TYR A 88 4.15 12.09 -8.34
C TYR A 88 4.51 10.89 -7.45
N LEU A 89 5.07 11.18 -6.28
CA LEU A 89 5.34 10.24 -5.21
C LEU A 89 4.35 10.46 -4.06
N ASN A 90 3.82 9.36 -3.50
CA ASN A 90 3.00 9.38 -2.31
C ASN A 90 3.82 9.84 -1.08
N PRO A 91 3.16 10.24 0.03
CA PRO A 91 3.84 10.76 1.21
C PRO A 91 4.95 9.85 1.77
N CYS A 92 4.75 8.53 1.77
CA CYS A 92 5.75 7.57 2.25
C CYS A 92 6.97 7.50 1.31
N SER A 93 6.74 7.32 0.00
CA SER A 93 7.80 7.30 -1.01
C SER A 93 8.60 8.60 -1.00
N TYR A 94 7.90 9.74 -0.91
CA TYR A 94 8.51 11.07 -0.90
C TYR A 94 9.33 11.31 0.37
N CYS A 95 8.79 10.96 1.54
CA CYS A 95 9.51 11.05 2.81
C CYS A 95 10.76 10.18 2.84
N HIS A 96 10.69 8.98 2.27
CA HIS A 96 11.82 8.05 2.23
C HIS A 96 12.96 8.46 1.27
N LEU A 97 12.76 9.48 0.42
CA LEU A 97 13.88 10.08 -0.31
C LEU A 97 14.87 10.82 0.61
N VAL A 98 14.46 11.21 1.83
CA VAL A 98 15.34 11.87 2.80
C VAL A 98 16.41 10.91 3.35
N PRO A 99 16.06 9.75 3.96
CA PRO A 99 17.06 8.80 4.45
C PRO A 99 17.68 7.95 3.34
N THR A 100 16.96 7.73 2.23
CA THR A 100 17.39 6.90 1.11
C THR A 100 17.13 7.62 -0.21
N PRO A 101 18.00 8.59 -0.59
CA PRO A 101 17.84 9.34 -1.82
C PRO A 101 17.90 8.44 -3.06
N ASP A 102 16.98 8.65 -3.99
CA ASP A 102 17.04 8.04 -5.32
C ASP A 102 17.79 8.98 -6.27
N ALA A 103 18.99 8.57 -6.67
CA ALA A 103 19.85 9.36 -7.54
C ALA A 103 19.31 9.52 -8.97
N SER A 104 18.25 8.81 -9.35
CA SER A 104 17.57 9.01 -10.63
C SER A 104 16.77 10.31 -10.66
N PHE A 105 16.30 10.79 -9.50
CA PHE A 105 15.65 12.10 -9.38
C PHE A 105 16.69 13.21 -9.25
N THR A 106 16.39 14.35 -9.85
CA THR A 106 17.28 15.52 -9.93
C THR A 106 16.64 16.80 -9.44
N VAL A 107 15.30 16.88 -9.40
CA VAL A 107 14.52 18.04 -8.94
C VAL A 107 13.38 17.57 -8.05
N GLY A 108 12.96 18.42 -7.11
CA GLY A 108 11.81 18.17 -6.23
C GLY A 108 12.09 17.24 -5.06
N ILE A 109 13.35 16.84 -4.82
CA ILE A 109 13.72 15.95 -3.72
C ILE A 109 13.65 16.73 -2.38
N PRO A 110 12.98 16.20 -1.35
CA PRO A 110 12.89 16.87 -0.06
C PRO A 110 14.26 16.88 0.64
N GLY A 111 14.68 18.04 1.13
CA GLY A 111 15.97 18.19 1.83
C GLY A 111 15.95 17.78 3.30
N SER A 112 14.77 17.58 3.90
CA SER A 112 14.60 17.20 5.30
C SER A 112 13.21 16.59 5.55
N PHE A 113 13.03 15.90 6.66
CA PHE A 113 11.70 15.42 7.08
C PHE A 113 10.70 16.55 7.25
N GLU A 114 11.13 17.73 7.71
CA GLU A 114 10.26 18.90 7.81
C GLU A 114 9.76 19.37 6.44
N ALA A 115 10.57 19.26 5.38
CA ALA A 115 10.14 19.58 4.02
C ALA A 115 9.11 18.59 3.44
N THR A 116 8.81 17.51 4.16
CA THR A 116 7.79 16.52 3.80
C THR A 116 6.49 16.73 4.58
N LEU A 117 6.44 17.67 5.52
CA LEU A 117 5.22 18.00 6.24
C LEU A 117 4.28 18.78 5.33
N ASN A 118 3.00 18.44 5.39
CA ASN A 118 1.95 19.29 4.85
C ASN A 118 1.68 20.48 5.82
N PRO A 119 0.88 21.48 5.43
CA PRO A 119 0.58 22.62 6.30
C PRO A 119 0.01 22.24 7.67
N PHE A 120 -0.88 21.26 7.76
CA PHE A 120 -1.40 20.74 9.03
C PHE A 120 -0.30 20.16 9.92
N GLY A 121 0.56 19.31 9.37
CA GLY A 121 1.70 18.71 10.07
C GLY A 121 2.70 19.77 10.54
N LEU A 122 2.89 20.83 9.75
CA LEU A 122 3.74 21.96 10.11
C LEU A 122 3.13 22.75 11.28
N ASP A 123 1.83 23.01 11.28
CA ASP A 123 1.13 23.69 12.37
C ASP A 123 1.14 22.87 13.66
N TYR A 124 0.87 21.56 13.57
CA TYR A 124 0.99 20.62 14.68
C TYR A 124 2.40 20.64 15.29
N LYS A 125 3.44 20.57 14.44
CA LYS A 125 4.85 20.68 14.87
C LYS A 125 5.12 22.02 15.57
N ASN A 126 4.68 23.13 14.97
CA ASN A 126 4.93 24.48 15.49
C ASN A 126 4.22 24.75 16.83
N LYS A 127 3.12 24.04 17.10
CA LYS A 127 2.37 24.12 18.36
C LYS A 127 2.87 23.22 19.47
N GLY A 128 3.86 22.35 19.20
CA GLY A 128 4.54 21.56 20.22
C GLY A 128 4.55 20.06 19.98
N ARG A 129 3.93 19.57 18.89
CA ARG A 129 3.94 18.14 18.51
C ARG A 129 3.43 17.23 19.65
N ASP A 130 2.31 17.61 20.26
CA ASP A 130 1.64 16.86 21.32
C ASP A 130 0.10 16.89 21.19
N GLN A 131 -0.60 16.12 22.03
CA GLN A 131 -2.07 16.07 21.99
C GLN A 131 -2.74 17.45 22.18
N LYS A 132 -2.10 18.37 22.91
CA LYS A 132 -2.61 19.73 23.09
C LYS A 132 -2.42 20.53 21.80
N ALA A 133 -1.30 20.36 21.09
CA ALA A 133 -1.03 21.00 19.82
C ALA A 133 -2.14 20.71 18.80
N LEU A 134 -2.61 19.46 18.71
CA LEU A 134 -3.74 19.08 17.84
C LEU A 134 -5.01 19.88 18.17
N LYS A 135 -5.37 19.98 19.46
CA LYS A 135 -6.50 20.80 19.90
C LYS A 135 -6.32 22.29 19.68
N ASP A 136 -5.09 22.78 19.79
CA ASP A 136 -4.77 24.20 19.56
C ASP A 136 -4.88 24.59 18.08
N ILE A 137 -4.87 23.63 17.15
CA ILE A 137 -5.01 23.86 15.70
C ILE A 137 -6.40 23.48 15.16
N ASP A 138 -7.33 22.93 15.97
CA ASP A 138 -8.66 22.50 15.52
C ASP A 138 -9.37 23.55 14.65
N GLY A 139 -9.32 24.82 15.06
CA GLY A 139 -9.99 25.93 14.38
C GLY A 139 -9.14 26.68 13.35
N ILE A 140 -7.96 26.18 13.00
CA ILE A 140 -7.11 26.74 11.94
C ILE A 140 -7.51 26.07 10.61
N ASP A 141 -7.48 26.84 9.54
CA ASP A 141 -7.52 26.37 8.15
C ASP A 141 -6.06 26.31 7.70
N SER A 142 -5.43 25.13 7.77
CA SER A 142 -3.96 25.05 7.62
C SER A 142 -3.51 25.20 6.17
N ASP A 143 -4.35 24.77 5.21
CA ASP A 143 -4.03 24.75 3.78
C ASP A 143 -4.76 25.84 2.96
N ASP A 144 -5.47 26.75 3.65
CA ASP A 144 -6.17 27.91 3.11
C ASP A 144 -7.28 27.53 2.11
N ASP A 145 -7.97 26.41 2.34
CA ASP A 145 -9.01 25.89 1.44
C ASP A 145 -10.44 26.35 1.80
N GLY A 146 -10.58 27.02 2.94
CA GLY A 146 -11.83 27.58 3.48
C GLY A 146 -12.49 26.74 4.57
N PHE A 147 -11.90 25.61 4.97
CA PHE A 147 -12.39 24.74 6.05
C PHE A 147 -11.40 24.68 7.20
N THR A 148 -11.92 24.46 8.41
CA THR A 148 -11.03 24.26 9.56
C THR A 148 -10.57 22.81 9.63
N ASN A 149 -9.39 22.60 10.20
CA ASN A 149 -8.81 21.28 10.41
C ASN A 149 -9.82 20.30 11.04
N ILE A 150 -10.58 20.74 12.04
CA ILE A 150 -11.57 19.89 12.70
C ILE A 150 -12.77 19.56 11.80
N ASP A 151 -13.22 20.48 10.96
CA ASP A 151 -14.32 20.25 10.01
C ASP A 151 -13.93 19.19 8.97
N GLU A 152 -12.67 19.19 8.57
CA GLU A 152 -12.07 18.25 7.64
C GLU A 152 -11.87 16.86 8.25
N LEU A 153 -11.24 16.78 9.43
CA LEU A 153 -11.04 15.52 10.15
C LEU A 153 -12.38 14.81 10.41
N ILE A 154 -13.43 15.55 10.82
CA ILE A 154 -14.77 15.00 11.03
C ILE A 154 -15.39 14.44 9.73
N GLN A 155 -15.04 15.02 8.59
CA GLN A 155 -15.55 14.61 7.28
C GLN A 155 -14.63 13.62 6.54
N GLY A 156 -13.55 13.16 7.19
CA GLY A 156 -12.61 12.23 6.56
C GLY A 156 -11.82 12.89 5.42
N ARG A 157 -11.37 14.13 5.64
CA ARG A 157 -10.58 14.96 4.72
C ARG A 157 -9.22 15.27 5.35
N TYR A 158 -8.18 15.36 4.52
CA TYR A 158 -6.82 15.68 4.93
C TYR A 158 -6.65 17.19 5.12
N PRO A 159 -6.49 17.69 6.36
CA PRO A 159 -6.47 19.12 6.67
C PRO A 159 -5.21 19.90 6.26
N GLY A 160 -4.33 19.26 5.49
CA GLY A 160 -3.11 19.86 4.94
C GLY A 160 -3.05 19.71 3.43
N ASP A 161 -4.17 19.41 2.77
CA ASP A 161 -4.27 19.29 1.33
C ASP A 161 -5.54 20.00 0.83
N ALA A 162 -5.37 21.20 0.28
CA ALA A 162 -6.48 22.01 -0.23
C ALA A 162 -7.29 21.35 -1.37
N GLY A 163 -6.78 20.24 -1.92
CA GLY A 163 -7.45 19.36 -2.86
C GLY A 163 -8.41 18.35 -2.22
N SER A 164 -8.32 18.12 -0.91
CA SER A 164 -9.07 17.13 -0.12
C SER A 164 -9.97 17.87 0.88
N LYS A 165 -11.22 18.12 0.51
CA LYS A 165 -12.09 19.01 1.28
C LYS A 165 -13.56 18.58 1.41
N PRO A 166 -14.27 19.09 2.42
CA PRO A 166 -15.68 18.85 2.63
C PRO A 166 -16.54 18.99 1.37
N GLY A 167 -17.44 18.02 1.18
CA GLY A 167 -18.41 18.02 0.08
C GLY A 167 -17.91 17.44 -1.26
N GLN A 168 -16.63 17.08 -1.39
CA GLN A 168 -16.14 16.39 -2.58
C GLN A 168 -16.66 14.95 -2.67
N PRO A 169 -17.01 14.45 -3.87
CA PRO A 169 -17.28 13.04 -4.08
C PRO A 169 -16.00 12.20 -3.99
N PHE A 170 -16.12 10.95 -3.56
CA PHE A 170 -15.02 9.99 -3.71
C PHE A 170 -14.78 9.65 -5.17
N ALA A 171 -13.51 9.42 -5.51
CA ALA A 171 -13.08 9.03 -6.85
C ALA A 171 -13.81 7.79 -7.33
N PRO A 172 -14.00 7.65 -8.67
CA PRO A 172 -14.49 6.41 -9.25
C PRO A 172 -13.67 5.22 -8.75
N THR A 173 -14.38 4.12 -8.47
CA THR A 173 -13.79 2.87 -8.01
C THR A 173 -14.35 1.70 -8.82
N ASP A 174 -13.55 0.64 -8.91
CA ASP A 174 -13.97 -0.69 -9.32
C ASP A 174 -13.28 -1.72 -8.41
N THR A 175 -13.83 -2.91 -8.29
CA THR A 175 -13.28 -3.97 -7.45
C THR A 175 -13.28 -5.27 -8.22
N LEU A 176 -12.09 -5.84 -8.40
CA LEU A 176 -11.95 -7.15 -9.01
C LEU A 176 -11.94 -8.23 -7.93
N SER A 177 -12.78 -9.24 -8.12
CA SER A 177 -12.81 -10.46 -7.33
C SER A 177 -11.72 -11.45 -7.75
N TRP A 178 -11.47 -12.43 -6.88
CA TRP A 178 -10.61 -13.57 -7.17
C TRP A 178 -10.93 -14.26 -8.50
N GLU A 179 -12.21 -14.52 -8.77
CA GLU A 179 -12.65 -15.16 -10.00
C GLU A 179 -12.38 -14.28 -11.22
N GLU A 180 -12.62 -12.98 -11.13
CA GLU A 180 -12.36 -12.05 -12.23
C GLU A 180 -10.87 -11.96 -12.55
N ILE A 181 -10.01 -11.87 -11.52
CA ILE A 181 -8.54 -11.85 -11.70
C ILE A 181 -8.05 -13.17 -12.32
N HIS A 182 -8.58 -14.31 -11.88
CA HIS A 182 -8.21 -15.62 -12.44
C HIS A 182 -8.70 -15.86 -13.87
N ASN A 183 -9.66 -15.05 -14.34
CA ASN A 183 -10.16 -15.09 -15.70
C ASN A 183 -9.42 -14.13 -16.65
N LEU A 184 -8.49 -13.31 -16.14
CA LEU A 184 -7.61 -12.49 -16.97
C LEU A 184 -6.46 -13.33 -17.55
N ASP A 185 -5.74 -12.75 -18.52
CA ASP A 185 -4.59 -13.40 -19.13
C ASP A 185 -3.47 -13.62 -18.10
N VAL A 186 -3.20 -14.89 -17.82
CA VAL A 186 -2.22 -15.30 -16.81
C VAL A 186 -0.80 -14.99 -17.28
N HIS A 187 -0.01 -14.40 -16.38
CA HIS A 187 1.41 -14.20 -16.51
C HIS A 187 2.16 -15.06 -15.50
N ASN A 188 3.20 -15.75 -15.96
CA ASN A 188 4.12 -16.51 -15.13
C ASN A 188 5.52 -15.96 -15.33
N GLN A 189 6.25 -15.72 -14.24
CA GLN A 189 7.65 -15.32 -14.31
C GLN A 189 8.47 -15.95 -13.18
N PHE A 190 9.65 -16.46 -13.54
CA PHE A 190 10.71 -16.80 -12.60
C PHE A 190 11.57 -15.55 -12.41
N MET A 191 12.00 -15.24 -11.19
CA MET A 191 12.79 -14.04 -10.92
C MET A 191 13.57 -14.13 -9.60
N LEU A 192 14.61 -13.30 -9.50
CA LEU A 192 15.28 -12.98 -8.23
C LEU A 192 14.46 -11.92 -7.47
N VAL A 193 14.23 -12.18 -6.19
CA VAL A 193 13.69 -11.25 -5.20
C VAL A 193 14.75 -11.11 -4.11
N ASN A 194 15.57 -10.06 -4.22
CA ASN A 194 16.67 -9.82 -3.30
C ASN A 194 16.39 -8.67 -2.34
N ALA A 195 16.89 -8.82 -1.12
CA ALA A 195 16.45 -8.08 0.03
C ALA A 195 17.62 -7.32 0.68
N HIS A 196 17.37 -6.06 1.03
CA HIS A 196 18.38 -5.21 1.65
C HIS A 196 18.75 -5.65 3.07
N ARG A 197 17.77 -6.14 3.84
CA ARG A 197 17.91 -6.41 5.29
C ARG A 197 17.60 -7.84 5.70
N GLN A 198 16.85 -8.60 4.91
CA GLN A 198 16.50 -9.97 5.21
C GLN A 198 17.70 -10.88 4.94
N ASN A 199 17.86 -11.92 5.74
CA ASN A 199 19.04 -12.79 5.68
C ASN A 199 19.15 -13.58 4.37
N PHE A 200 18.04 -13.77 3.66
CA PHE A 200 17.99 -14.54 2.44
C PHE A 200 17.37 -13.75 1.30
N ASP A 201 17.98 -13.93 0.13
CA ASP A 201 17.42 -13.63 -1.17
C ASP A 201 16.73 -14.88 -1.73
N HIS A 202 15.78 -14.68 -2.64
CA HIS A 202 14.96 -15.77 -3.15
C HIS A 202 14.89 -15.75 -4.67
N TYR A 203 15.19 -16.89 -5.31
CA TYR A 203 14.60 -17.16 -6.62
C TYR A 203 13.20 -17.71 -6.43
N VAL A 204 12.24 -17.20 -7.19
CA VAL A 204 10.83 -17.55 -7.04
C VAL A 204 10.16 -17.62 -8.39
N ALA A 205 9.25 -18.60 -8.58
CA ALA A 205 8.33 -18.64 -9.70
C ALA A 205 6.95 -18.13 -9.25
N TYR A 206 6.51 -17.01 -9.80
CA TYR A 206 5.21 -16.42 -9.53
C TYR A 206 4.21 -16.69 -10.65
N THR A 207 2.93 -16.81 -10.25
CA THR A 207 1.77 -16.87 -11.13
C THR A 207 0.82 -15.74 -10.76
N GLY A 208 0.27 -15.05 -11.76
CA GLY A 208 -0.57 -13.89 -11.54
C GLY A 208 -0.99 -13.22 -12.84
N VAL A 209 -1.20 -11.91 -12.80
CA VAL A 209 -1.59 -11.09 -13.95
C VAL A 209 -0.77 -9.82 -13.99
N THR A 210 -0.46 -9.29 -15.18
CA THR A 210 0.25 -8.01 -15.27
C THR A 210 -0.65 -6.87 -14.78
N VAL A 211 -0.06 -5.81 -14.25
CA VAL A 211 -0.83 -4.63 -13.82
C VAL A 211 -1.55 -3.97 -15.00
N LYS A 212 -0.96 -4.06 -16.20
CA LYS A 212 -1.60 -3.62 -17.44
C LYS A 212 -2.94 -4.32 -17.68
N GLU A 213 -3.01 -5.63 -17.46
CA GLU A 213 -4.27 -6.38 -17.59
C GLU A 213 -5.30 -5.98 -16.53
N ILE A 214 -4.87 -5.73 -15.28
CA ILE A 214 -5.75 -5.21 -14.21
C ILE A 214 -6.37 -3.87 -14.62
N LEU A 215 -5.55 -2.91 -15.09
CA LEU A 215 -6.03 -1.59 -15.51
C LEU A 215 -6.98 -1.69 -16.72
N SER A 216 -6.66 -2.57 -17.68
CA SER A 216 -7.54 -2.86 -18.81
C SER A 216 -8.89 -3.43 -18.37
N ALA A 217 -8.89 -4.37 -17.42
CA ALA A 217 -10.08 -5.05 -16.93
C ALA A 217 -11.10 -4.15 -16.20
N VAL A 218 -10.63 -3.06 -15.59
CA VAL A 218 -11.50 -2.03 -14.98
C VAL A 218 -11.82 -0.88 -15.94
N GLY A 219 -11.35 -0.97 -17.19
CA GLY A 219 -11.52 0.06 -18.20
C GLY A 219 -10.88 1.39 -17.81
N ALA A 220 -9.75 1.35 -17.09
CA ALA A 220 -9.02 2.54 -16.67
C ALA A 220 -8.38 3.26 -17.86
N ASP A 221 -8.90 4.42 -18.21
CA ASP A 221 -8.24 5.34 -19.15
C ASP A 221 -7.05 6.03 -18.46
N ALA A 222 -5.89 5.40 -18.58
CA ALA A 222 -4.63 5.90 -18.04
C ALA A 222 -3.95 6.96 -18.93
N ALA A 223 -4.65 7.58 -19.89
CA ALA A 223 -4.08 8.58 -20.82
C ALA A 223 -3.58 9.88 -20.15
N GLY A 224 -3.92 10.11 -18.87
CA GLY A 224 -3.36 11.18 -18.05
C GLY A 224 -2.64 10.69 -16.78
N ALA A 225 -2.50 9.38 -16.60
CA ALA A 225 -1.86 8.83 -15.42
C ALA A 225 -0.34 9.01 -15.51
N THR A 226 0.30 9.43 -14.42
CA THR A 226 1.76 9.57 -14.31
C THR A 226 2.36 8.43 -13.50
N SER A 227 1.64 7.92 -12.51
CA SER A 227 2.04 6.79 -11.67
C SER A 227 0.83 5.98 -11.20
N VAL A 228 1.11 4.80 -10.64
CA VAL A 228 0.17 4.03 -9.82
C VAL A 228 0.76 3.81 -8.44
N THR A 229 -0.09 3.79 -7.41
CA THR A 229 0.31 3.44 -6.04
C THR A 229 -0.28 2.09 -5.67
N PHE A 230 0.56 1.15 -5.22
CA PHE A 230 0.16 -0.13 -4.66
C PHE A 230 0.08 -0.04 -3.15
N ILE A 231 -0.99 -0.55 -2.57
CA ILE A 231 -1.35 -0.30 -1.19
C ILE A 231 -1.72 -1.61 -0.47
N ALA A 232 -1.04 -1.87 0.65
CA ALA A 232 -1.34 -2.94 1.59
C ALA A 232 -2.26 -2.44 2.73
N PRO A 233 -3.02 -3.33 3.40
CA PRO A 233 -3.99 -2.94 4.42
C PRO A 233 -3.35 -2.38 5.70
N ASP A 234 -2.04 -2.56 5.89
CA ASP A 234 -1.27 -2.08 7.04
C ASP A 234 -0.71 -0.66 6.85
N GLY A 235 -1.02 0.02 5.74
CA GLY A 235 -0.44 1.34 5.46
C GLY A 235 0.71 1.34 4.47
N HIS A 236 1.33 0.18 4.18
CA HIS A 236 2.47 0.15 3.26
C HIS A 236 2.03 0.51 1.84
N ALA A 237 2.68 1.52 1.26
CA ALA A 237 2.39 2.01 -0.08
C ALA A 237 3.65 2.19 -0.93
N LYS A 238 3.57 1.84 -2.21
CA LYS A 238 4.68 2.01 -3.17
C LYS A 238 4.21 2.53 -4.52
N ASP A 239 4.90 3.54 -5.04
CA ASP A 239 4.60 4.11 -6.36
C ASP A 239 5.45 3.50 -7.46
N PHE A 240 4.83 3.40 -8.64
CA PHE A 240 5.48 3.04 -9.89
C PHE A 240 5.06 4.01 -10.98
N ALA A 241 6.01 4.47 -11.78
CA ALA A 241 5.71 5.27 -12.94
C ALA A 241 4.82 4.50 -13.92
N ILE A 242 3.89 5.19 -14.59
CA ILE A 242 2.98 4.53 -15.54
C ILE A 242 3.74 3.83 -16.68
N GLU A 243 4.93 4.32 -17.03
CA GLU A 243 5.77 3.73 -18.07
C GLU A 243 6.38 2.38 -17.61
N GLN A 244 6.66 2.21 -16.32
CA GLN A 244 7.08 0.93 -15.75
C GLN A 244 5.94 -0.10 -15.78
N ILE A 245 4.69 0.35 -15.71
CA ILE A 245 3.51 -0.52 -15.87
C ILE A 245 3.33 -0.95 -17.33
N LYS A 246 3.69 -0.09 -18.28
CA LYS A 246 3.47 -0.29 -19.72
C LYS A 246 4.61 -1.01 -20.44
N THR A 247 5.77 -1.16 -19.80
CA THR A 247 6.98 -1.70 -20.43
C THR A 247 7.53 -2.90 -19.66
N ALA A 248 8.00 -3.91 -20.39
CA ALA A 248 8.72 -5.03 -19.80
C ALA A 248 10.05 -4.55 -19.19
N PHE A 249 10.40 -5.15 -18.07
CA PHE A 249 11.70 -4.99 -17.42
C PHE A 249 12.77 -5.78 -18.21
N PRO A 250 14.05 -5.40 -18.09
CA PRO A 250 15.13 -6.22 -18.60
C PRO A 250 15.09 -7.63 -17.99
N ALA A 251 15.60 -8.62 -18.74
CA ALA A 251 15.70 -9.98 -18.24
C ALA A 251 16.56 -10.01 -16.97
N GLY A 252 16.05 -10.63 -15.91
CA GLY A 252 16.84 -10.89 -14.71
C GLY A 252 17.99 -11.84 -15.01
N LEU A 253 18.96 -11.93 -14.10
CA LEU A 253 20.06 -12.90 -14.19
C LEU A 253 19.85 -14.00 -13.16
N TYR A 254 20.21 -15.23 -13.52
CA TYR A 254 20.23 -16.36 -12.60
C TYR A 254 21.65 -16.60 -12.09
N TYR A 255 21.78 -16.80 -10.79
CA TYR A 255 23.03 -17.14 -10.13
C TYR A 255 22.76 -18.37 -9.28
N GLY A 256 23.49 -19.46 -9.54
CA GLY A 256 23.32 -20.75 -8.87
C GLY A 256 24.32 -20.96 -7.74
N ASN A 257 24.10 -22.01 -6.93
CA ASN A 257 25.03 -22.47 -5.89
C ASN A 257 25.34 -21.44 -4.80
N LEU A 258 24.41 -20.53 -4.53
CA LEU A 258 24.50 -19.52 -3.46
C LEU A 258 23.71 -19.88 -2.20
N ASP A 259 23.16 -21.10 -2.13
CA ASP A 259 22.51 -21.64 -0.94
C ASP A 259 23.53 -22.20 0.07
N PRO A 260 23.15 -22.34 1.36
CA PRO A 260 24.03 -22.84 2.41
C PRO A 260 24.73 -24.17 2.11
N GLY A 261 24.14 -25.03 1.29
CA GLY A 261 24.68 -26.35 0.97
C GLY A 261 25.93 -26.32 0.09
N HIS A 262 26.20 -25.21 -0.59
CA HIS A 262 27.31 -25.06 -1.53
C HIS A 262 28.57 -24.42 -0.94
N PHE A 263 28.50 -23.95 0.31
CA PHE A 263 29.65 -23.37 1.00
C PHE A 263 30.24 -24.32 2.05
N THR A 264 31.53 -24.14 2.35
CA THR A 264 32.18 -24.89 3.44
C THR A 264 31.68 -24.41 4.81
N ASP A 265 31.41 -23.12 4.94
CA ASP A 265 30.69 -22.53 6.06
C ASP A 265 29.24 -22.26 5.61
N PRO A 266 28.25 -22.99 6.12
CA PRO A 266 26.85 -22.82 5.70
C PRO A 266 26.31 -21.41 5.92
N ASP A 267 26.86 -20.65 6.89
CA ASP A 267 26.47 -19.25 7.14
C ASP A 267 26.88 -18.31 5.99
N GLN A 268 27.71 -18.78 5.05
CA GLN A 268 28.02 -18.04 3.82
C GLN A 268 26.88 -18.07 2.81
N GLY A 269 25.97 -19.04 2.86
CA GLY A 269 24.87 -19.16 1.91
C GLY A 269 23.71 -18.24 2.28
N PHE A 270 23.18 -17.53 1.28
CA PHE A 270 22.19 -16.48 1.47
C PHE A 270 21.11 -16.46 0.39
N VAL A 271 21.10 -17.44 -0.52
CA VAL A 271 20.03 -17.57 -1.53
C VAL A 271 19.22 -18.82 -1.28
N THR A 272 17.90 -18.69 -1.39
CA THR A 272 16.97 -19.81 -1.44
C THR A 272 16.47 -20.00 -2.87
N TYR A 273 16.48 -21.25 -3.35
CA TYR A 273 15.95 -21.62 -4.66
C TYR A 273 14.60 -22.34 -4.50
N PRO A 274 13.69 -22.22 -5.47
CA PRO A 274 12.46 -22.99 -5.45
C PRO A 274 12.76 -24.46 -5.81
N PRO A 275 11.78 -25.37 -5.66
CA PRO A 275 11.92 -26.73 -6.17
C PRO A 275 12.35 -26.76 -7.65
N ALA A 276 13.14 -27.77 -8.03
CA ALA A 276 13.81 -27.82 -9.32
C ALA A 276 12.85 -27.75 -10.53
N GLU A 277 11.61 -28.23 -10.37
CA GLU A 277 10.55 -28.14 -11.39
C GLU A 277 10.11 -26.71 -11.70
N PHE A 278 10.39 -25.74 -10.83
CA PHE A 278 10.10 -24.31 -11.04
C PHE A 278 11.32 -23.52 -11.53
N ILE A 279 12.50 -24.15 -11.59
CA ILE A 279 13.69 -23.54 -12.17
C ILE A 279 13.64 -23.77 -13.69
N PRO A 280 13.78 -22.72 -14.53
CA PRO A 280 13.74 -22.87 -15.98
C PRO A 280 14.75 -23.89 -16.51
N GLU A 281 14.30 -24.78 -17.40
CA GLU A 281 15.15 -25.83 -17.95
C GLU A 281 16.34 -25.22 -18.73
N GLY A 282 17.55 -25.69 -18.42
CA GLY A 282 18.77 -25.27 -19.12
C GLY A 282 19.28 -23.89 -18.74
N ILE A 283 18.74 -23.23 -17.70
CA ILE A 283 19.31 -21.99 -17.20
C ILE A 283 20.68 -22.25 -16.56
N GLU A 284 21.67 -21.43 -16.94
CA GLU A 284 23.05 -21.53 -16.46
C GLU A 284 23.37 -20.39 -15.49
N ASP A 285 24.40 -20.59 -14.65
CA ASP A 285 24.92 -19.56 -13.76
C ASP A 285 25.39 -18.33 -14.54
N GLY A 286 24.92 -17.14 -14.16
CA GLY A 286 25.07 -15.88 -14.88
C GLY A 286 24.17 -15.71 -16.11
N GLY A 287 23.32 -16.68 -16.43
CA GLY A 287 22.44 -16.66 -17.60
C GLY A 287 21.23 -15.74 -17.43
N GLU A 288 20.70 -15.25 -18.56
CA GLU A 288 19.44 -14.51 -18.57
C GLU A 288 18.27 -15.42 -18.21
N ILE A 289 17.42 -14.94 -17.31
CA ILE A 289 16.16 -15.58 -16.97
C ILE A 289 15.22 -15.47 -18.17
N PRO A 290 14.67 -16.59 -18.66
CA PRO A 290 13.82 -16.58 -19.84
C PRO A 290 12.45 -15.95 -19.57
N GLY A 291 11.83 -15.44 -20.64
CA GLY A 291 10.51 -14.83 -20.60
C GLY A 291 10.54 -13.32 -20.34
N GLU A 292 9.43 -12.66 -20.62
CA GLU A 292 9.28 -11.24 -20.28
C GLU A 292 9.09 -11.07 -18.78
N GLN A 293 9.67 -10.00 -18.23
CA GLN A 293 9.55 -9.64 -16.83
C GLN A 293 8.65 -8.42 -16.70
N TRP A 294 7.60 -8.50 -15.90
CA TRP A 294 6.66 -7.39 -15.73
C TRP A 294 6.42 -7.11 -14.25
N ILE A 295 5.98 -5.89 -13.93
CA ILE A 295 5.28 -5.67 -12.67
C ILE A 295 3.94 -6.40 -12.78
N MET A 296 3.73 -7.34 -11.87
CA MET A 296 2.53 -8.17 -11.86
C MET A 296 1.91 -8.23 -10.46
N ILE A 297 0.63 -8.57 -10.43
CA ILE A 297 -0.09 -8.93 -9.23
C ILE A 297 -0.08 -10.45 -9.15
N ALA A 298 0.81 -10.99 -8.33
CA ALA A 298 0.92 -12.41 -8.07
C ALA A 298 -0.20 -12.85 -7.13
N TYR A 299 -0.82 -13.99 -7.45
CA TYR A 299 -1.73 -14.72 -6.55
C TYR A 299 -1.24 -16.14 -6.26
N GLY A 300 -0.18 -16.59 -6.94
CA GLY A 300 0.46 -17.87 -6.68
C GLY A 300 1.98 -17.80 -6.68
N ARG A 301 2.58 -18.73 -5.92
CA ARG A 301 4.02 -18.95 -5.79
C ARG A 301 4.29 -20.45 -5.87
N GLU A 302 5.18 -20.84 -6.77
CA GLU A 302 5.64 -22.24 -6.88
C GLU A 302 4.46 -23.23 -6.97
N GLY A 303 3.47 -22.88 -7.81
CA GLY A 303 2.28 -23.70 -8.06
C GLY A 303 1.20 -23.68 -6.98
N ASN A 304 1.40 -22.96 -5.88
CA ASN A 304 0.43 -22.83 -4.79
C ASN A 304 -0.13 -21.40 -4.70
N ASP A 305 -1.33 -21.24 -4.14
CA ASP A 305 -1.83 -19.92 -3.72
C ASP A 305 -0.84 -19.27 -2.73
N LEU A 306 -0.73 -17.95 -2.77
CA LEU A 306 0.05 -17.21 -1.77
C LEU A 306 -0.54 -17.38 -0.37
N ASP A 307 0.33 -17.51 0.64
CA ASP A 307 -0.07 -17.56 2.05
C ASP A 307 -0.87 -16.30 2.43
N PRO A 308 -2.14 -16.43 2.85
CA PRO A 308 -2.98 -15.26 3.11
C PRO A 308 -2.39 -14.31 4.14
N GLY A 309 -2.44 -13.02 3.82
CA GLY A 309 -2.05 -11.95 4.72
C GLY A 309 -2.99 -11.87 5.94
N HIS A 310 -2.47 -11.50 7.10
CA HIS A 310 -3.28 -11.20 8.27
C HIS A 310 -2.53 -10.25 9.20
N LEU A 311 -3.28 -9.52 10.03
CA LEU A 311 -2.70 -8.71 11.09
C LEU A 311 -2.31 -9.62 12.25
N ASP A 312 -1.03 -9.67 12.59
CA ASP A 312 -0.63 -10.20 13.89
C ASP A 312 -0.87 -9.12 14.95
N TYR A 313 -1.91 -9.33 15.77
CA TYR A 313 -2.26 -8.42 16.86
C TYR A 313 -1.19 -8.27 17.94
N THR A 314 -0.20 -9.18 17.98
CA THR A 314 0.88 -9.10 18.96
C THR A 314 1.96 -8.12 18.53
N SER A 315 2.43 -8.23 17.28
CA SER A 315 3.44 -7.33 16.72
C SER A 315 2.85 -6.06 16.11
N GLY A 316 1.55 -6.06 15.79
CA GLY A 316 0.92 -5.00 15.01
C GLY A 316 1.33 -5.01 13.54
N THR A 317 1.89 -6.12 13.02
CA THR A 317 2.45 -6.20 11.67
C THR A 317 1.67 -7.15 10.76
N LEU A 318 1.80 -6.94 9.45
CA LEU A 318 1.29 -7.84 8.42
C LEU A 318 2.14 -9.12 8.35
N GLU A 319 1.53 -10.26 8.65
CA GLU A 319 2.07 -11.59 8.39
C GLU A 319 1.44 -12.21 7.13
N GLY A 320 2.13 -13.13 6.46
CA GLY A 320 1.72 -13.68 5.15
C GLY A 320 1.95 -12.73 3.97
N GLU A 321 1.81 -13.19 2.73
CA GLU A 321 2.11 -12.39 1.54
C GLU A 321 0.93 -12.17 0.57
N GLY A 322 -0.11 -13.00 0.68
CA GLY A 322 -1.28 -13.02 -0.19
C GLY A 322 -2.51 -12.31 0.37
N PRO A 323 -3.70 -12.50 -0.25
CA PRO A 323 -3.93 -13.36 -1.42
C PRO A 323 -3.34 -12.76 -2.70
N TYR A 324 -2.96 -11.48 -2.67
CA TYR A 324 -2.26 -10.80 -3.74
C TYR A 324 -0.98 -10.15 -3.23
N ARG A 325 0.04 -10.19 -4.07
CA ARG A 325 1.31 -9.50 -3.86
C ARG A 325 1.70 -8.78 -5.13
N SER A 326 2.11 -7.51 -5.06
CA SER A 326 2.83 -6.93 -6.19
C SER A 326 4.25 -7.47 -6.20
N VAL A 327 4.71 -7.95 -7.35
CA VAL A 327 6.11 -8.39 -7.54
C VAL A 327 6.75 -7.55 -8.63
N VAL A 328 7.98 -7.11 -8.35
CA VAL A 328 8.66 -6.07 -9.12
C VAL A 328 10.03 -6.61 -9.54
N PRO A 329 10.29 -6.82 -10.84
CA PRO A 329 11.61 -7.22 -11.33
C PRO A 329 12.69 -6.18 -11.03
N GLN A 330 13.96 -6.59 -11.07
CA GLN A 330 15.07 -5.65 -11.03
C GLN A 330 15.10 -4.80 -12.30
N SER A 331 15.15 -3.48 -12.14
CA SER A 331 15.34 -2.53 -13.23
C SER A 331 16.79 -2.53 -13.78
N ARG A 332 17.75 -2.92 -12.94
CA ARG A 332 19.17 -3.13 -13.23
C ARG A 332 19.56 -4.53 -12.74
N PRO A 333 19.33 -5.57 -13.56
CA PRO A 333 19.61 -6.95 -13.20
C PRO A 333 21.06 -7.13 -12.72
N GLY A 334 21.22 -7.87 -11.63
CA GLY A 334 22.53 -8.10 -11.03
C GLY A 334 22.53 -9.25 -10.04
N ALA A 335 23.74 -9.63 -9.61
CA ALA A 335 23.91 -10.71 -8.64
C ALA A 335 23.32 -10.35 -7.28
N PRO A 336 22.72 -11.33 -6.57
CA PRO A 336 22.31 -11.14 -5.18
C PRO A 336 23.53 -10.86 -4.28
N ASP A 337 23.26 -10.45 -3.05
CA ASP A 337 24.26 -10.15 -2.03
C ASP A 337 23.71 -10.46 -0.63
N ARG A 338 24.62 -10.66 0.33
CA ARG A 338 24.21 -10.86 1.72
C ARG A 338 23.53 -9.61 2.26
N SER A 339 22.65 -9.83 3.23
CA SER A 339 21.97 -8.77 3.99
C SER A 339 22.93 -7.71 4.52
N SER A 340 22.49 -6.45 4.55
CA SER A 340 23.14 -5.37 5.33
C SER A 340 23.26 -5.67 6.82
N LYS A 341 22.48 -6.63 7.32
CA LYS A 341 22.50 -7.12 8.71
C LYS A 341 23.27 -8.43 8.88
N HIS A 342 23.91 -8.93 7.84
CA HIS A 342 24.67 -10.17 7.93
C HIS A 342 25.80 -10.01 8.97
N PRO A 343 25.92 -10.92 9.96
CA PRO A 343 26.82 -10.72 11.12
C PRO A 343 28.30 -10.79 10.76
N THR A 344 28.62 -11.40 9.61
CA THR A 344 29.99 -11.71 9.19
C THR A 344 30.23 -11.16 7.79
N THR A 345 31.39 -10.54 7.59
CA THR A 345 31.92 -10.16 6.27
C THR A 345 32.91 -11.23 5.82
N TYR A 346 32.66 -11.86 4.68
CA TYR A 346 33.49 -12.96 4.17
C TYR A 346 34.57 -12.52 3.18
N ASN A 347 34.45 -11.31 2.61
CA ASN A 347 35.32 -10.73 1.58
C ASN A 347 35.46 -11.62 0.33
N ASP A 348 34.38 -12.31 -0.04
CA ASP A 348 34.29 -13.20 -1.20
C ASP A 348 33.60 -12.55 -2.41
N GLY A 349 33.23 -11.26 -2.30
CA GLY A 349 32.52 -10.50 -3.31
C GLY A 349 30.99 -10.69 -3.29
N LEU A 350 30.47 -11.43 -2.32
CA LEU A 350 29.04 -11.66 -2.11
C LEU A 350 28.51 -10.98 -0.83
N ASP A 351 29.37 -10.26 -0.11
CA ASP A 351 28.95 -9.39 0.98
C ASP A 351 28.04 -8.27 0.47
N TYR A 352 27.28 -7.70 1.41
CA TYR A 352 26.34 -6.61 1.16
C TYR A 352 26.97 -5.45 0.37
N ASP A 353 26.28 -5.00 -0.68
CA ASP A 353 26.64 -3.87 -1.53
C ASP A 353 25.43 -2.99 -1.80
N ASP A 354 25.40 -1.81 -1.18
CA ASP A 354 24.32 -0.82 -1.32
C ASP A 354 24.17 -0.27 -2.76
N ASN A 355 25.14 -0.50 -3.65
CA ASN A 355 25.02 -0.09 -5.05
C ASN A 355 24.18 -1.08 -5.88
N LYS A 356 24.02 -2.32 -5.40
CA LYS A 356 23.17 -3.31 -6.03
C LYS A 356 21.70 -2.96 -5.81
N GLU A 357 20.85 -3.40 -6.74
CA GLU A 357 19.41 -3.17 -6.60
C GLU A 357 18.76 -4.28 -5.78
N HIS A 358 18.08 -3.89 -4.71
CA HIS A 358 17.27 -4.79 -3.87
C HIS A 358 15.78 -4.58 -4.15
N ASN A 359 15.18 -5.45 -4.97
CA ASN A 359 13.80 -5.30 -5.44
C ASN A 359 12.73 -5.81 -4.44
N SER A 360 13.11 -6.58 -3.42
CA SER A 360 12.16 -7.12 -2.43
C SER A 360 11.38 -6.02 -1.70
N GLY A 361 12.03 -4.89 -1.39
CA GLY A 361 11.40 -3.74 -0.74
C GLY A 361 10.43 -2.96 -1.63
N LEU A 362 10.41 -3.23 -2.94
CA LEU A 362 9.44 -2.68 -3.90
C LEU A 362 8.17 -3.54 -3.97
N CYS A 363 8.21 -4.78 -3.46
CA CYS A 363 7.09 -5.71 -3.52
C CYS A 363 6.13 -5.47 -2.35
N THR A 364 4.87 -5.22 -2.65
CA THR A 364 3.81 -4.98 -1.66
C THR A 364 3.10 -6.28 -1.33
N ARG A 365 3.31 -6.80 -0.11
CA ARG A 365 2.61 -7.96 0.44
C ARG A 365 1.17 -7.61 0.79
N GLY A 366 0.24 -8.55 0.64
CA GLY A 366 -1.16 -8.35 1.00
C GLY A 366 -1.81 -7.18 0.26
N LEU A 367 -1.52 -7.03 -1.03
CA LEU A 367 -2.04 -5.92 -1.84
C LEU A 367 -3.58 -5.90 -1.83
N VAL A 368 -4.17 -4.77 -1.45
CA VAL A 368 -5.64 -4.58 -1.38
C VAL A 368 -6.14 -3.47 -2.29
N ALA A 369 -5.30 -2.48 -2.63
CA ALA A 369 -5.71 -1.39 -3.50
C ALA A 369 -4.63 -0.93 -4.48
N ILE A 370 -5.09 -0.43 -5.64
CA ILE A 370 -4.27 0.25 -6.66
C ILE A 370 -4.89 1.62 -6.91
N ARG A 371 -4.16 2.69 -6.60
CA ARG A 371 -4.53 4.07 -6.92
C ARG A 371 -3.91 4.49 -8.25
N ILE A 372 -4.68 5.14 -9.11
CA ILE A 372 -4.18 5.75 -10.35
C ILE A 372 -3.93 7.24 -10.11
N ASN A 373 -2.69 7.71 -10.30
CA ASN A 373 -2.27 9.07 -10.04
C ASN A 373 -2.07 9.88 -11.34
N PRO A 374 -2.29 11.22 -11.31
CA PRO A 374 -2.82 11.98 -10.19
C PRO A 374 -4.31 11.68 -9.96
N MET A 375 -4.79 11.98 -8.75
CA MET A 375 -6.21 11.91 -8.45
C MET A 375 -6.99 12.89 -9.35
N PRO A 376 -8.20 12.52 -9.82
CA PRO A 376 -9.03 13.42 -10.61
C PRO A 376 -9.35 14.70 -9.85
N GLU A 377 -9.30 15.85 -10.53
CA GLU A 377 -9.63 17.14 -9.92
C GLU A 377 -11.05 17.13 -9.34
N GLY A 378 -11.19 17.65 -8.12
CA GLY A 378 -12.48 17.74 -7.42
C GLY A 378 -12.96 16.43 -6.80
N TYR A 379 -12.16 15.36 -6.87
CA TYR A 379 -12.45 14.09 -6.23
C TYR A 379 -11.55 13.84 -5.04
N GLU A 380 -12.11 13.08 -4.11
CA GLU A 380 -11.46 12.64 -2.90
C GLU A 380 -11.01 11.17 -3.01
N GLU A 381 -9.92 10.78 -2.37
CA GLU A 381 -9.45 9.39 -2.34
C GLU A 381 -10.41 8.43 -1.65
N PHE A 382 -10.44 7.17 -2.09
CA PHE A 382 -11.25 6.18 -1.40
C PHE A 382 -10.64 5.81 -0.03
N ASP A 383 -11.48 5.60 0.99
CA ASP A 383 -11.05 5.10 2.29
C ASP A 383 -10.80 3.59 2.24
N TRP A 384 -9.66 3.21 1.68
CA TRP A 384 -9.26 1.81 1.56
C TRP A 384 -8.82 1.20 2.90
N LYS A 385 -8.47 2.02 3.90
CA LYS A 385 -8.13 1.52 5.25
C LYS A 385 -9.36 0.99 5.97
N ASN A 386 -10.47 1.71 5.86
CA ASN A 386 -11.75 1.29 6.40
C ASN A 386 -12.38 0.16 5.56
N GLY A 387 -11.86 -1.04 5.75
CA GLY A 387 -12.25 -2.24 5.00
C GLY A 387 -11.11 -2.91 4.23
N GLY A 388 -9.87 -2.39 4.30
CA GLY A 388 -8.71 -2.99 3.61
C GLY A 388 -8.49 -4.45 4.03
N TRP A 389 -8.57 -4.73 5.33
CA TRP A 389 -8.53 -6.11 5.85
C TRP A 389 -9.68 -6.97 5.31
N SER A 390 -10.87 -6.40 5.10
CA SER A 390 -12.00 -7.10 4.48
C SER A 390 -11.75 -7.38 2.99
N LEU A 391 -11.11 -6.46 2.24
CA LEU A 391 -10.70 -6.73 0.85
C LEU A 391 -9.73 -7.92 0.79
N LEU A 392 -8.79 -7.98 1.74
CA LEU A 392 -7.86 -9.09 1.87
C LEU A 392 -8.61 -10.40 2.18
N GLU A 393 -9.46 -10.43 3.20
CA GLU A 393 -10.25 -11.61 3.59
C GLU A 393 -11.13 -12.14 2.45
N HIS A 394 -11.73 -11.24 1.67
CA HIS A 394 -12.60 -11.59 0.55
C HIS A 394 -11.86 -11.79 -0.78
N ARG A 395 -10.51 -11.74 -0.77
CA ARG A 395 -9.66 -11.89 -1.95
C ARG A 395 -10.04 -10.93 -3.08
N ARG A 396 -10.19 -9.65 -2.77
CA ARG A 396 -10.54 -8.58 -3.72
C ARG A 396 -9.44 -7.54 -3.81
N ILE A 397 -9.34 -6.90 -4.98
CA ILE A 397 -8.49 -5.73 -5.19
C ILE A 397 -9.39 -4.57 -5.58
N LEU A 398 -9.26 -3.45 -4.85
CA LEU A 398 -9.88 -2.18 -5.19
C LEU A 398 -8.98 -1.41 -6.16
N ILE A 399 -9.55 -0.91 -7.26
CA ILE A 399 -8.88 0.03 -8.15
C ILE A 399 -9.64 1.35 -8.06
N TYR A 400 -8.94 2.47 -7.85
CA TYR A 400 -9.56 3.79 -7.77
C TYR A 400 -8.71 4.89 -8.41
N GLY A 401 -9.37 5.98 -8.81
CA GLY A 401 -8.72 7.15 -9.40
C GLY A 401 -9.23 7.49 -10.80
N ALA A 402 -8.34 8.05 -11.62
CA ALA A 402 -8.70 8.55 -12.94
C ALA A 402 -9.07 7.44 -13.94
N GLY A 403 -10.05 7.75 -14.79
CA GLY A 403 -10.34 6.94 -15.98
C GLY A 403 -11.12 5.65 -15.74
N ILE A 404 -11.55 5.32 -14.52
CA ILE A 404 -12.33 4.10 -14.27
C ILE A 404 -13.75 4.25 -14.83
N THR A 405 -14.09 3.39 -15.79
CA THR A 405 -15.34 3.48 -16.55
C THR A 405 -16.26 2.27 -16.36
N ARG A 406 -15.74 1.16 -15.84
CA ARG A 406 -16.51 -0.04 -15.53
C ARG A 406 -17.32 0.17 -14.23
N LYS A 407 -18.56 -0.32 -14.24
CA LYS A 407 -19.46 -0.33 -13.08
C LYS A 407 -20.10 -1.69 -12.93
#